data_AF-A0A3D3TDI8-F1
#
_entry.id   AF-A0A3D3TDI8-F1
#
_cell.length_a   1.000
_cell.length_b   1.000
_cell.length_c   1.000
_cell.angle_alpha   90.00
_cell.angle_beta   90.00
_cell.angle_gamma   90.00
#
_symmetry.space_group_name_H-M   'P 1'
#
loop_
_entity.id
_entity.type
_entity.pdbx_description
1 polymer ?
#
loop_
_entity_poly.entity_id
_entity_poly.type
_entity_poly.pdbx_seq_one_letter_code
_entity_poly.pdbx_strand_id
1 'polypeptide(L)'
;ETGLVVTPFLPGDSLLFLAGAIAVRPDNPLHIYWLIGLLIIAAILGDAVNYTIGRYFGEKLFSNPNSKVFKQEYLEKTNQFYKKHGGKTIILARFVPIVRTFAPFVAGMGRMSYKHFFSFNVIGGIAWVTIFCILGALIGRLEWVEKNLDKVVIIIVIVSILPAVYEVVKAKWEARKQS
;
A
#
# COMPACT_ATOMS: atom_id res chain seq x y z
N GLU A 1 -14.52 -1.65 2.56
CA GLU A 1 -14.87 -1.78 3.99
C GLU A 1 -13.88 -0.97 4.81
N THR A 2 -14.36 -0.29 5.84
CA THR A 2 -13.64 0.68 6.66
C THR A 2 -12.46 0.03 7.40
N GLY A 3 -11.31 -0.03 6.72
CA GLY A 3 -10.03 -0.48 7.24
C GLY A 3 -9.42 0.55 8.18
N LEU A 4 -10.04 0.75 9.34
CA LEU A 4 -9.38 1.34 10.47
C LEU A 4 -8.29 0.36 10.92
N VAL A 5 -7.06 0.56 10.44
CA VAL A 5 -5.79 0.14 11.08
C VAL A 5 -5.50 -1.37 11.20
N VAL A 6 -6.44 -2.30 10.95
CA VAL A 6 -6.26 -3.71 11.40
C VAL A 6 -5.99 -4.76 10.30
N THR A 7 -6.01 -4.43 9.00
CA THR A 7 -5.59 -5.40 7.96
C THR A 7 -4.46 -4.87 7.08
N PRO A 8 -3.23 -4.70 7.61
CA PRO A 8 -2.05 -4.40 6.78
C PRO A 8 -1.68 -5.54 5.82
N PHE A 9 -2.46 -6.62 5.78
CA PHE A 9 -2.06 -7.92 5.26
C PHE A 9 -2.66 -8.33 3.93
N LEU A 10 -3.48 -7.50 3.29
CA LEU A 10 -3.86 -7.74 1.90
C LEU A 10 -2.74 -7.21 0.99
N PRO A 11 -1.98 -8.09 0.32
CA PRO A 11 -0.88 -7.66 -0.53
C PRO A 11 -1.45 -7.08 -1.81
N GLY A 12 -1.50 -5.76 -1.86
CA GLY A 12 -1.95 -5.02 -3.03
C GLY A 12 -1.13 -5.38 -4.29
N ASP A 13 0.17 -5.68 -4.13
CA ASP A 13 1.08 -6.03 -5.22
C ASP A 13 0.62 -7.33 -5.93
N SER A 14 0.32 -8.36 -5.14
CA SER A 14 -0.22 -9.64 -5.59
C SER A 14 -1.55 -9.48 -6.32
N LEU A 15 -2.44 -8.62 -5.80
CA LEU A 15 -3.76 -8.39 -6.39
C LEU A 15 -3.67 -7.67 -7.73
N LEU A 16 -2.82 -6.63 -7.83
CA LEU A 16 -2.58 -5.95 -9.10
C LEU A 16 -1.97 -6.88 -10.14
N PHE A 17 -1.00 -7.68 -9.72
CA PHE A 17 -0.38 -8.67 -10.59
C PHE A 17 -1.42 -9.65 -11.13
N LEU A 18 -2.24 -10.20 -10.24
CA LEU A 18 -3.29 -11.13 -10.63
C LEU A 18 -4.33 -10.47 -11.56
N ALA A 19 -4.73 -9.24 -11.25
CA ALA A 19 -5.63 -8.45 -12.08
C ALA A 19 -5.08 -8.28 -13.51
N GLY A 20 -3.79 -7.96 -13.64
CA GLY A 20 -3.10 -7.90 -14.93
C GLY A 20 -3.05 -9.24 -15.68
N ALA A 21 -2.76 -10.33 -14.97
CA ALA A 21 -2.68 -11.68 -15.56
C ALA A 21 -4.04 -12.18 -16.06
N ILE A 22 -5.13 -11.85 -15.36
CA ILE A 22 -6.49 -12.21 -15.77
C ILE A 22 -6.99 -11.33 -16.92
N ALA A 23 -6.57 -10.06 -16.99
CA ALA A 23 -7.04 -9.08 -17.97
C ALA A 23 -6.57 -9.35 -19.42
N VAL A 24 -5.56 -10.21 -19.61
CA VAL A 24 -5.05 -10.56 -20.94
C VAL A 24 -5.65 -11.85 -21.52
N ARG A 25 -6.61 -12.46 -20.83
CA ARG A 25 -7.25 -13.69 -21.30
C ARG A 25 -8.05 -13.47 -22.60
N PRO A 26 -8.04 -14.45 -23.53
CA PRO A 26 -8.83 -14.38 -24.76
C PRO A 26 -10.33 -14.19 -24.50
N ASP A 27 -10.84 -14.78 -23.42
CA ASP A 27 -12.27 -14.80 -23.08
C ASP A 27 -12.72 -13.62 -22.21
N ASN A 28 -11.82 -12.68 -21.89
CA ASN A 28 -12.13 -11.62 -20.94
C ASN A 28 -12.57 -10.33 -21.68
N PRO A 29 -13.83 -9.91 -21.54
CA PRO A 29 -14.33 -8.69 -22.20
C PRO A 29 -13.80 -7.40 -21.54
N LEU A 30 -13.14 -7.50 -20.38
CA LEU A 30 -12.58 -6.34 -19.68
C LEU A 30 -11.32 -5.83 -20.37
N HIS A 31 -11.44 -4.67 -21.01
CA HIS A 31 -10.30 -3.97 -21.57
C HIS A 31 -9.31 -3.60 -20.45
N ILE A 32 -8.09 -4.11 -20.53
CA ILE A 32 -7.01 -3.89 -19.55
C ILE A 32 -6.81 -2.41 -19.18
N TYR A 33 -7.05 -1.49 -20.12
CA TYR A 33 -6.95 -0.05 -19.90
C TYR A 33 -7.98 0.49 -18.89
N TRP A 34 -9.22 -0.01 -18.92
CA TRP A 34 -10.26 0.38 -17.96
C TRP A 34 -9.94 -0.14 -16.56
N LEU A 35 -9.44 -1.38 -16.47
CA LEU A 35 -9.01 -1.97 -15.22
C LEU A 35 -7.86 -1.18 -14.59
N ILE A 36 -6.82 -0.87 -15.37
CA ILE A 36 -5.69 -0.06 -14.90
C ILE A 36 -6.15 1.33 -14.46
N GLY A 37 -7.02 1.99 -15.25
CA GLY A 37 -7.57 3.30 -14.90
C GLY A 37 -8.33 3.28 -13.58
N LEU A 38 -9.21 2.29 -13.37
CA LEU A 38 -9.96 2.11 -12.12
C LEU A 38 -9.02 1.88 -10.92
N LEU A 39 -8.01 1.02 -11.09
CA LEU A 39 -7.06 0.69 -10.04
C LEU A 39 -6.18 1.89 -9.66
N ILE A 40 -5.79 2.73 -10.63
CA ILE A 40 -5.09 3.99 -10.38
C ILE A 40 -5.96 4.93 -9.55
N ILE A 41 -7.22 5.12 -9.94
CA ILE A 41 -8.16 5.98 -9.21
C ILE A 41 -8.36 5.47 -7.79
N ALA A 42 -8.60 4.16 -7.62
CA ALA A 42 -8.76 3.54 -6.32
C ALA A 42 -7.52 3.72 -5.43
N ALA A 43 -6.32 3.53 -5.99
CA ALA A 43 -5.06 3.71 -5.27
C ALA A 43 -4.87 5.17 -4.82
N ILE A 44 -5.11 6.14 -5.71
CA ILE A 44 -4.97 7.56 -5.41
C ILE A 44 -5.97 7.99 -4.33
N LEU A 45 -7.24 7.58 -4.45
CA LEU A 45 -8.29 7.91 -3.48
C LEU A 45 -8.03 7.27 -2.12
N GLY A 46 -7.62 6.00 -2.08
CA GLY A 46 -7.27 5.32 -0.83
C GLY A 46 -6.16 6.06 -0.08
N ASP A 47 -5.10 6.46 -0.79
CA ASP A 47 -3.99 7.19 -0.18
C ASP A 47 -4.39 8.62 0.21
N ALA A 48 -5.26 9.29 -0.54
CA ALA A 48 -5.80 10.60 -0.18
C ALA A 48 -6.66 10.54 1.09
N VAL A 49 -7.50 9.52 1.24
CA VAL A 49 -8.27 9.27 2.46
C VAL A 49 -7.34 9.02 3.64
N ASN A 50 -6.32 8.18 3.46
CA ASN A 50 -5.35 7.86 4.50
C ASN A 50 -4.51 9.08 4.93
N TYR A 51 -4.09 9.93 3.98
CA TYR A 51 -3.48 11.23 4.27
C TYR A 51 -4.41 12.14 5.07
N THR A 52 -5.69 12.21 4.69
CA THR A 52 -6.67 13.09 5.35
C THR A 52 -6.93 12.65 6.78
N ILE A 53 -7.04 11.34 7.00
CA ILE A 53 -7.11 10.75 8.35
C ILE A 53 -5.85 11.12 9.13
N GLY A 54 -4.66 10.90 8.58
CA GLY A 54 -3.40 11.27 9.22
C GLY A 54 -3.32 12.76 9.56
N ARG A 55 -3.81 13.64 8.68
CA ARG A 55 -3.86 15.08 8.90
C ARG A 55 -4.80 15.46 10.04
N TYR A 56 -6.01 14.91 10.04
CA TYR A 56 -7.02 15.16 11.07
C TYR A 56 -6.56 14.67 12.44
N PHE A 57 -6.08 13.42 12.51
CA PHE A 57 -5.55 12.85 13.76
C PHE A 57 -4.32 13.61 14.23
N GLY A 58 -3.41 13.98 13.32
CA GLY A 58 -2.28 14.84 13.64
C GLY A 58 -2.75 16.14 14.31
N GLU A 59 -3.61 16.91 13.65
CA GLU A 59 -4.11 18.18 14.20
C GLU A 59 -4.79 18.03 15.57
N LYS A 60 -5.57 16.95 15.77
CA LYS A 60 -6.25 16.66 17.05
C LYS A 60 -5.33 16.11 18.15
N LEU A 61 -4.27 15.39 17.80
CA LEU A 61 -3.28 14.86 18.74
C LEU A 61 -2.29 15.94 19.17
N PHE A 62 -1.99 16.91 18.30
CA PHE A 62 -1.08 18.02 18.61
C PHE A 62 -1.73 19.21 19.30
N SER A 63 -3.06 19.21 19.46
CA SER A 63 -3.76 20.24 20.22
C SER A 63 -3.59 20.09 21.75
N ASN A 64 -3.09 18.94 22.23
CA ASN A 64 -2.80 18.72 23.65
C ASN A 64 -1.28 18.64 23.92
N PRO A 65 -0.63 19.73 24.39
CA PRO A 65 0.82 19.80 24.60
C PRO A 65 1.37 18.85 25.68
N ASN A 66 0.52 18.25 26.53
CA ASN A 66 0.93 17.34 27.63
C ASN A 66 0.80 15.85 27.30
N SER A 67 0.59 15.47 26.03
CA SER A 67 0.48 14.06 25.64
C SER A 67 1.83 13.32 25.79
N LYS A 68 1.94 12.45 26.80
CA LYS A 68 3.10 11.57 26.99
C LYS A 68 3.29 10.52 25.89
N VAL A 69 2.25 10.28 25.07
CA VAL A 69 2.25 9.25 24.01
C VAL A 69 2.74 9.80 22.67
N PHE A 70 2.62 11.10 22.43
CA PHE A 70 3.03 11.73 21.16
C PHE A 70 3.91 12.97 21.40
N LYS A 71 5.23 12.76 21.34
CA LYS A 71 6.23 13.83 21.46
C LYS A 71 6.28 14.66 20.17
N GLN A 72 6.31 15.99 20.30
CA GLN A 72 6.54 16.92 19.18
C GLN A 72 7.85 16.61 18.42
N GLU A 73 8.83 16.00 19.09
CA GLU A 73 10.09 15.54 18.49
C GLU A 73 9.88 14.58 17.30
N TYR A 74 8.87 13.68 17.35
CA TYR A 74 8.59 12.77 16.22
C TYR A 74 8.01 13.51 15.01
N LEU A 75 7.24 14.57 15.27
CA LEU A 75 6.70 15.47 14.26
C LEU A 75 7.82 16.23 13.55
N GLU A 76 8.75 16.79 14.31
CA GLU A 76 9.91 17.49 13.76
C GLU A 76 10.80 16.54 12.97
N LYS A 77 11.06 15.33 13.48
CA LYS A 77 11.78 14.30 12.74
C LYS A 77 11.10 13.95 11.42
N THR A 78 9.77 13.78 11.43
CA THR A 78 8.98 13.49 10.22
C THR A 78 9.04 14.66 9.23
N ASN A 79 8.91 15.90 9.72
CA ASN A 79 9.03 17.09 8.89
C ASN A 79 10.42 17.27 8.30
N GLN A 80 11.47 17.06 9.11
CA GLN A 80 12.86 17.11 8.65
C GLN A 80 13.14 16.00 7.64
N PHE A 81 12.59 14.79 7.85
CA PHE A 81 12.70 13.69 6.91
C PHE A 81 12.09 14.04 5.53
N TYR A 82 10.87 14.58 5.52
CA TYR A 82 10.22 15.01 4.29
C TYR A 82 10.87 16.25 3.67
N LYS A 83 11.41 17.18 4.47
CA LYS A 83 12.22 18.30 3.95
C LYS A 83 13.51 17.81 3.29
N LYS A 84 14.16 16.80 3.87
CA LYS A 84 15.44 16.26 3.39
C LYS A 84 15.30 15.37 2.15
N HIS A 85 14.30 14.50 2.12
CA HIS A 85 14.13 13.51 1.04
C HIS A 85 13.02 13.87 0.04
N GLY A 86 12.20 14.87 0.36
CA GLY A 86 11.11 15.36 -0.49
C GLY A 86 9.98 14.35 -0.68
N GLY A 87 9.02 14.70 -1.53
CA GLY A 87 7.90 13.83 -1.87
C GLY A 87 8.27 12.58 -2.70
N LYS A 88 9.52 12.45 -3.18
CA LYS A 88 10.02 11.21 -3.82
C LYS A 88 9.90 10.00 -2.89
N THR A 89 9.99 10.23 -1.59
CA THR A 89 9.76 9.20 -0.56
C THR A 89 8.37 8.58 -0.63
N ILE A 90 7.35 9.34 -1.02
CA ILE A 90 5.97 8.83 -1.18
C ILE A 90 5.90 7.81 -2.33
N ILE A 91 6.64 8.06 -3.42
CA ILE A 91 6.73 7.12 -4.55
C ILE A 91 7.49 5.86 -4.11
N LEU A 92 8.66 6.02 -3.51
CA LEU A 92 9.49 4.88 -3.10
C LEU A 92 8.81 4.03 -2.03
N ALA A 93 8.08 4.67 -1.11
CA ALA A 93 7.33 3.99 -0.06
C ALA A 93 6.32 2.97 -0.63
N ARG A 94 5.73 3.22 -1.81
CA ARG A 94 4.77 2.31 -2.45
C ARG A 94 5.35 0.93 -2.77
N PHE A 95 6.66 0.84 -3.01
CA PHE A 95 7.36 -0.40 -3.32
C PHE A 95 7.84 -1.15 -2.07
N VAL A 96 7.62 -0.58 -0.88
CA VAL A 96 7.97 -1.21 0.39
C VAL A 96 6.66 -1.54 1.13
N PRO A 97 6.26 -2.83 1.22
CA PRO A 97 4.92 -3.25 1.65
C PRO A 97 4.42 -2.68 2.98
N ILE A 98 5.31 -2.52 3.97
CA ILE A 98 4.94 -1.95 5.27
C ILE A 98 4.91 -0.42 5.19
N VAL A 99 5.89 0.19 4.50
CA VAL A 99 6.01 1.65 4.48
C VAL A 99 4.88 2.29 3.68
N ARG A 100 4.41 1.67 2.60
CA ARG A 100 3.31 2.19 1.77
C ARG A 100 2.02 2.48 2.53
N THR A 101 1.66 1.66 3.52
CA THR A 101 0.39 1.81 4.26
C THR A 101 0.48 2.94 5.27
N PHE A 102 1.67 3.19 5.81
CA PHE A 102 1.91 4.25 6.78
C PHE A 102 2.33 5.57 6.13
N ALA A 103 2.95 5.56 4.95
CA ALA A 103 3.51 6.76 4.34
C ALA A 103 2.46 7.87 4.11
N PRO A 104 1.26 7.64 3.54
CA PRO A 104 0.24 8.67 3.40
C PRO A 104 -0.22 9.22 4.75
N PHE A 105 -0.45 8.33 5.71
CA PHE A 105 -0.85 8.69 7.07
C PHE A 105 0.20 9.57 7.77
N VAL A 106 1.47 9.16 7.71
CA VAL A 106 2.61 9.89 8.29
C VAL A 106 2.84 11.21 7.56
N ALA A 107 2.66 11.26 6.24
CA ALA A 107 2.71 12.51 5.48
C ALA A 107 1.61 13.49 5.91
N GLY A 108 0.40 12.99 6.17
CA GLY A 108 -0.72 13.76 6.73
C GLY A 108 -0.41 14.30 8.13
N MET A 109 0.01 13.42 9.05
CA MET A 109 0.40 13.80 10.41
C MET A 109 1.54 14.82 10.42
N GLY A 110 2.55 14.61 9.57
CA GLY A 110 3.70 15.49 9.39
C GLY A 110 3.37 16.86 8.80
N ARG A 111 2.10 17.14 8.50
CA ARG A 111 1.63 18.40 7.90
C ARG A 111 2.26 18.74 6.54
N MET A 112 2.71 17.74 5.77
CA MET A 112 3.11 17.92 4.37
C MET A 112 1.97 18.59 3.59
N SER A 113 2.25 19.52 2.68
CA SER A 113 1.17 20.20 1.95
C SER A 113 0.42 19.22 1.04
N TYR A 114 -0.92 19.30 1.01
CA TYR A 114 -1.75 18.38 0.23
C TYR A 114 -1.38 18.37 -1.25
N LYS A 115 -1.10 19.54 -1.84
CA LYS A 115 -0.65 19.64 -3.24
C LYS A 115 0.64 18.85 -3.49
N HIS A 116 1.61 18.96 -2.60
CA HIS A 116 2.87 18.24 -2.75
C HIS A 116 2.64 16.74 -2.60
N PHE A 117 1.93 16.31 -1.56
CA PHE A 117 1.57 14.90 -1.37
C PHE A 117 0.83 14.33 -2.59
N PHE A 118 -0.23 15.01 -3.04
CA PHE A 118 -1.09 14.55 -4.12
C PHE A 118 -0.34 14.36 -5.43
N SER A 119 0.55 15.30 -5.82
CA SER A 119 1.34 15.16 -7.05
C SER A 119 2.23 13.92 -7.03
N PHE A 120 2.94 13.65 -5.92
CA PHE A 120 3.76 12.43 -5.81
C PHE A 120 2.91 11.17 -5.64
N ASN A 121 1.75 11.29 -5.00
CA ASN A 121 0.80 10.21 -4.84
C ASN A 121 0.26 9.73 -6.19
N VAL A 122 -0.11 10.66 -7.07
CA VAL A 122 -0.58 10.38 -8.44
C VAL A 122 0.52 9.71 -9.26
N ILE A 123 1.73 10.31 -9.30
CA ILE A 123 2.86 9.74 -10.06
C ILE A 123 3.19 8.34 -9.55
N GLY A 124 3.30 8.18 -8.24
CA GLY A 124 3.59 6.90 -7.61
C GLY A 124 2.49 5.86 -7.84
N GLY A 125 1.21 6.27 -7.79
CA GLY A 125 0.07 5.39 -8.02
C GLY A 125 0.00 4.89 -9.45
N ILE A 126 0.20 5.79 -10.42
CA ILE A 126 0.27 5.43 -11.85
C ILE A 126 1.43 4.46 -12.07
N ALA A 127 2.64 4.79 -11.61
CA ALA A 127 3.81 3.95 -11.80
C ALA A 127 3.62 2.57 -11.16
N TRP A 128 3.18 2.53 -9.90
CA TRP A 128 2.98 1.29 -9.15
C TRP A 128 1.91 0.40 -9.81
N VAL A 129 0.73 0.94 -10.12
CA VAL A 129 -0.34 0.15 -10.77
C VAL A 129 0.10 -0.35 -12.14
N THR A 130 0.70 0.53 -12.94
CA THR A 130 1.13 0.17 -14.30
C THR A 130 2.18 -0.92 -14.29
N ILE A 131 3.20 -0.83 -13.43
CA ILE A 131 4.27 -1.84 -13.34
C ILE A 131 3.69 -3.21 -12.98
N PHE A 132 2.92 -3.32 -11.90
CA PHE A 132 2.40 -4.62 -11.46
C PHE A 132 1.35 -5.20 -12.41
N CYS A 133 0.46 -4.38 -12.96
CA CYS A 133 -0.52 -4.84 -13.94
C CYS A 133 0.14 -5.27 -15.26
N ILE A 134 1.15 -4.54 -15.75
CA ILE A 134 1.88 -4.94 -16.97
C ILE A 134 2.68 -6.20 -16.72
N LEU A 135 3.39 -6.32 -15.60
CA LEU A 135 4.12 -7.54 -15.24
C LEU A 135 3.18 -8.75 -15.15
N GLY A 136 2.02 -8.56 -14.51
CA GLY A 136 0.95 -9.55 -14.47
C GLY A 136 0.47 -9.94 -15.86
N ALA A 137 0.22 -8.97 -16.73
CA ALA A 137 -0.20 -9.17 -18.11
C ALA A 137 0.85 -9.91 -18.96
N LEU A 138 2.14 -9.59 -18.81
CA LEU A 138 3.22 -10.26 -19.53
C LEU A 138 3.37 -11.71 -19.10
N ILE A 139 3.36 -11.96 -17.78
CA ILE A 139 3.47 -13.32 -17.23
C ILE A 139 2.20 -14.13 -17.49
N GLY A 140 1.03 -13.48 -17.45
CA GLY A 140 -0.26 -14.07 -17.76
C GLY A 140 -0.39 -14.60 -19.19
N ARG A 141 0.38 -14.04 -20.14
CA ARG A 141 0.46 -14.52 -21.54
C ARG A 141 1.35 -15.73 -21.73
N LEU A 142 2.09 -16.17 -20.71
CA LEU A 142 2.89 -17.39 -20.81
C LEU A 142 1.94 -18.59 -20.85
N GLU A 143 2.11 -19.47 -21.83
CA GLU A 143 1.23 -20.62 -22.06
C GLU A 143 1.09 -21.53 -20.81
N TRP A 144 2.15 -21.64 -20.00
CA TRP A 144 2.11 -22.36 -18.72
C TRP A 144 1.20 -21.68 -17.70
N VAL A 145 1.27 -20.34 -17.58
CA VAL A 145 0.46 -19.55 -16.64
C VAL A 145 -0.99 -19.58 -17.07
N GLU A 146 -1.26 -19.35 -18.36
CA GLU A 146 -2.61 -19.37 -18.92
C GLU A 146 -3.34 -20.69 -18.60
N LYS A 147 -2.65 -21.82 -18.80
CA LYS A 147 -3.17 -23.18 -18.52
C LYS A 147 -3.26 -23.54 -17.04
N ASN A 148 -2.53 -22.87 -16.15
CA ASN A 148 -2.45 -23.18 -14.71
C ASN A 148 -2.80 -21.98 -13.82
N LEU A 149 -3.68 -21.10 -14.29
CA LEU A 149 -4.00 -19.84 -13.61
C LEU A 149 -4.61 -20.06 -12.22
N ASP A 150 -5.40 -21.11 -12.05
CA ASP A 150 -5.89 -21.60 -10.77
C ASP A 150 -4.73 -21.86 -9.79
N LYS A 151 -3.68 -22.55 -10.25
CA LYS A 151 -2.48 -22.81 -9.43
C LYS A 151 -1.70 -21.53 -9.15
N VAL A 152 -1.57 -20.64 -10.14
CA VAL A 152 -0.87 -19.36 -9.96
C VAL A 152 -1.60 -18.47 -8.96
N VAL A 153 -2.94 -18.39 -9.01
CA VAL A 153 -3.76 -17.70 -8.00
C VAL A 153 -3.51 -18.30 -6.62
N ILE A 154 -3.57 -19.62 -6.48
CA ILE A 154 -3.34 -20.31 -5.20
C ILE A 154 -1.94 -20.02 -4.67
N ILE A 155 -0.91 -20.08 -5.51
CA ILE A 155 0.47 -19.76 -5.13
C ILE A 155 0.57 -18.31 -4.65
N ILE A 156 0.00 -17.37 -5.41
CA ILE A 156 0.00 -15.94 -5.04
C ILE A 156 -0.68 -15.76 -3.69
N VAL A 157 -1.85 -16.37 -3.45
CA VAL A 157 -2.59 -16.29 -2.17
C VAL A 157 -1.78 -16.89 -1.03
N ILE A 158 -1.14 -18.05 -1.23
CA ILE A 158 -0.30 -18.69 -0.20
C ILE A 158 0.90 -17.80 0.13
N VAL A 159 1.66 -17.35 -0.88
CA VAL A 159 2.82 -16.45 -0.70
C VAL A 159 2.43 -15.14 -0.03
N SER A 160 1.23 -14.65 -0.33
CA SER A 160 0.65 -13.42 0.22
C SER A 160 0.32 -13.54 1.71
N ILE A 161 -0.19 -14.70 2.14
CA ILE A 161 -0.64 -14.95 3.52
C ILE A 161 0.50 -15.48 4.40
N LEU A 162 1.50 -16.13 3.81
CA LEU A 162 2.64 -16.74 4.51
C LEU A 162 3.34 -15.81 5.51
N PRO A 163 3.70 -14.56 5.17
CA PRO A 163 4.32 -13.64 6.13
C PRO A 163 3.40 -13.33 7.31
N ALA A 164 2.07 -13.25 7.08
CA ALA A 164 1.08 -13.01 8.12
C ALA A 164 1.04 -14.15 9.14
N VAL A 165 0.97 -15.37 8.62
CA VAL A 165 0.92 -16.58 9.43
C VAL A 165 2.22 -16.72 10.21
N TYR A 166 3.36 -16.48 9.57
CA TYR A 166 4.67 -16.53 10.22
C TYR A 166 4.77 -15.57 11.41
N GLU A 167 4.40 -14.29 11.22
CA GLU A 167 4.43 -13.30 12.31
C GLU A 167 3.47 -13.66 13.46
N VAL A 168 2.26 -14.14 13.16
CA VAL A 168 1.29 -14.57 14.18
C VAL A 168 1.78 -15.79 14.96
N VAL A 169 2.34 -16.79 14.27
CA VAL A 169 2.89 -17.99 14.91
C VAL A 169 4.08 -17.62 15.79
N LYS A 170 5.00 -16.80 15.28
CA LYS A 170 6.16 -16.31 16.03
C LYS A 170 5.74 -15.55 17.29
N ALA A 171 4.80 -14.61 17.17
CA ALA A 171 4.28 -13.84 18.30
C ALA A 171 3.63 -14.74 19.37
N LYS A 172 2.84 -15.75 18.95
CA LYS A 172 2.28 -16.74 19.88
C LYS A 172 3.34 -17.59 20.57
N TRP A 173 4.42 -17.93 19.87
CA TRP A 173 5.52 -18.72 20.43
C TRP A 173 6.35 -17.94 21.45
N GLU A 174 6.62 -16.66 21.17
CA GLU A 174 7.31 -15.76 22.11
C GLU A 174 6.46 -15.48 23.37
N ALA A 175 5.14 -15.28 23.21
CA ALA A 175 4.23 -15.10 24.35
C ALA A 175 4.18 -16.34 25.27
N ARG A 176 4.24 -17.56 24.69
CA ARG A 176 4.29 -18.81 25.47
C ARG A 176 5.61 -19.06 26.20
N LYS A 177 6.71 -18.44 25.76
CA LYS A 177 8.02 -18.52 26.46
C LYS A 177 8.13 -17.55 27.64
N GLN A 178 7.24 -16.57 27.73
CA GLN A 178 7.22 -15.56 28.80
C GLN A 178 6.18 -15.85 29.90
N SER A 179 5.34 -16.88 29.73
CA SER A 179 4.44 -17.44 30.77
C SER A 179 5.01 -18.73 31.32
#